data_AF-A0A660NQ70-F1
#
_entry.id   AF-A0A660NQ70-F1
#
_cell.length_a   1.000
_cell.length_b   1.000
_cell.length_c   1.000
_cell.angle_alpha   90.00
_cell.angle_beta   90.00
_cell.angle_gamma   90.00
#
_symmetry.space_group_name_H-M   'P 1'
#
loop_
_entity.id
_entity.type
_entity.pdbx_description
1 polymer ?
#
loop_
_entity_poly.entity_id
_entity_poly.type
_entity_poly.pdbx_seq_one_letter_code
_entity_poly.pdbx_strand_id
1 'polypeptide(L)'
;MLPCAWWLLPAQPQHARLQRLIGQLAGEFGGPVFEPHMTLALGELPAAWLHAQARGTAGDAGTAVMAGTVCTTAAAGAAGVAGGTGAASGPGAEGTAGSAQVLTPAARWAARLAGLLPAVTLDTDGIGHSPHHFRVFHLRLAPSARERATLAAWRGWLWAALMSAREPLPAVDVLDPGFPPHLSLAYGDWPEAQRAAQAMRVAPMLPACLAAGAGSHGAGEGSRGNGLLQFDTLLGICPRPGAQDMARVADWHVIARVPLRP
;
A
#
# COMPACT_ATOMS: atom_id res chain seq x y z
N MET A 1 16.47 -13.83 -4.62
CA MET A 1 15.17 -13.22 -4.98
C MET A 1 14.43 -12.95 -3.68
N LEU A 2 13.57 -11.93 -3.63
CA LEU A 2 12.82 -11.57 -2.42
C LEU A 2 11.33 -11.68 -2.71
N PRO A 3 10.55 -12.39 -1.89
CA PRO A 3 9.09 -12.43 -2.06
C PRO A 3 8.52 -11.01 -1.91
N CYS A 4 7.50 -10.70 -2.70
CA CYS A 4 6.82 -9.43 -2.65
C CYS A 4 5.32 -9.58 -2.86
N ALA A 5 4.56 -8.63 -2.31
CA ALA A 5 3.13 -8.49 -2.54
C ALA A 5 2.79 -7.10 -3.05
N TRP A 6 1.78 -7.03 -3.91
CA TRP A 6 1.20 -5.82 -4.46
C TRP A 6 -0.23 -5.70 -3.98
N TRP A 7 -0.52 -4.65 -3.23
CA TRP A 7 -1.74 -4.45 -2.47
C TRP A 7 -2.45 -3.18 -2.88
N LEU A 8 -3.76 -3.25 -3.03
CA LEU A 8 -4.61 -2.07 -3.14
C LEU A 8 -5.11 -1.69 -1.74
N LEU A 9 -4.84 -0.45 -1.33
CA LEU A 9 -5.29 0.07 -0.05
C LEU A 9 -6.60 0.85 -0.23
N PRO A 10 -7.59 0.67 0.66
CA PRO A 10 -8.78 1.49 0.66
C PRO A 10 -8.46 2.98 0.77
N ALA A 11 -9.31 3.81 0.19
CA ALA A 11 -9.25 5.26 0.33
C ALA A 11 -9.71 5.70 1.73
N GLN A 12 -9.31 6.90 2.15
CA GLN A 12 -9.90 7.52 3.33
C GLN A 12 -11.35 7.98 3.05
N PRO A 13 -12.27 7.95 4.05
CA PRO A 13 -12.09 7.50 5.43
C PRO A 13 -12.30 5.99 5.64
N GLN A 14 -12.61 5.23 4.59
CA GLN A 14 -12.94 3.80 4.67
C GLN A 14 -11.77 2.99 5.24
N HIS A 15 -10.55 3.32 4.82
CA HIS A 15 -9.31 2.76 5.37
C HIS A 15 -9.24 2.86 6.89
N ALA A 16 -9.37 4.06 7.46
CA ALA A 16 -9.27 4.26 8.90
C ALA A 16 -10.35 3.49 9.68
N ARG A 17 -11.57 3.38 9.12
CA ARG A 17 -12.66 2.63 9.75
C ARG A 17 -12.39 1.12 9.71
N LEU A 18 -11.94 0.61 8.57
CA LEU A 18 -11.54 -0.80 8.43
C LEU A 18 -10.36 -1.13 9.34
N GLN A 19 -9.36 -0.24 9.45
CA GLN A 19 -8.21 -0.43 10.34
C GLN A 19 -8.64 -0.55 11.81
N ARG A 20 -9.60 0.28 12.25
CA ARG A 20 -10.18 0.18 13.60
C ARG A 20 -10.92 -1.14 13.81
N LEU A 21 -11.72 -1.56 12.83
CA LEU A 21 -12.42 -2.85 12.89
C LEU A 21 -11.42 -4.01 13.01
N ILE A 22 -10.40 -4.06 12.15
CA ILE A 22 -9.33 -5.07 12.22
C ILE A 22 -8.66 -5.05 13.59
N GLY A 23 -8.33 -3.87 14.12
CA GLY A 23 -7.73 -3.73 15.45
C GLY A 23 -8.63 -4.27 16.58
N GLN A 24 -9.93 -4.00 16.51
CA GLN A 24 -10.91 -4.54 17.45
C GLN A 24 -10.99 -6.07 17.38
N LEU A 25 -11.09 -6.63 16.17
CA LEU A 25 -11.18 -8.07 15.96
C LEU A 25 -9.89 -8.78 16.39
N ALA A 26 -8.73 -8.21 16.06
CA ALA A 26 -7.44 -8.73 16.49
C ALA A 26 -7.33 -8.79 18.03
N GLY A 27 -7.75 -7.73 18.74
CA GLY A 27 -7.76 -7.68 20.19
C GLY A 27 -8.74 -8.69 20.82
N GLU A 28 -9.90 -8.91 20.21
CA GLU A 28 -10.89 -9.86 20.70
C GLU A 28 -10.47 -11.32 20.48
N PHE A 29 -9.82 -11.62 19.35
CA PHE A 29 -9.54 -12.99 18.95
C PHE A 29 -8.08 -13.42 19.06
N GLY A 30 -7.18 -12.54 19.50
CA GLY A 30 -5.76 -12.84 19.66
C GLY A 30 -4.98 -12.96 18.34
N GLY A 31 -5.47 -12.33 17.27
CA GLY A 31 -4.81 -12.31 15.95
C GLY A 31 -3.87 -11.09 15.76
N PRO A 32 -3.07 -11.06 14.69
CA PRO A 32 -2.25 -9.89 14.37
C PRO A 32 -3.11 -8.72 13.87
N VAL A 33 -2.65 -7.49 14.15
CA VAL A 33 -3.16 -6.29 13.48
C VAL A 33 -2.38 -6.07 12.20
N PHE A 34 -3.11 -5.88 11.09
CA PHE A 34 -2.55 -5.67 9.77
C PHE A 34 -3.24 -4.50 9.04
N GLU A 35 -2.62 -4.06 7.95
CA GLU A 35 -3.11 -2.97 7.09
C GLU A 35 -4.30 -3.45 6.25
N PRO A 36 -5.46 -2.76 6.20
CA PRO A 36 -6.56 -3.10 5.30
C PRO A 36 -6.09 -3.07 3.84
N HIS A 37 -6.19 -4.21 3.14
CA HIS A 37 -5.77 -4.30 1.75
C HIS A 37 -6.55 -5.36 0.97
N MET A 38 -6.57 -5.20 -0.35
CA MET A 38 -6.85 -6.27 -1.31
C MET A 38 -5.56 -6.66 -2.00
N THR A 39 -5.19 -7.94 -1.96
CA THR A 39 -3.98 -8.44 -2.62
C THR A 39 -4.18 -8.50 -4.13
N LEU A 40 -3.54 -7.62 -4.89
CA LEU A 40 -3.64 -7.60 -6.35
C LEU A 40 -2.73 -8.65 -7.00
N ALA A 41 -1.49 -8.81 -6.52
CA ALA A 41 -0.54 -9.80 -7.03
C ALA A 41 0.48 -10.21 -5.96
N LEU A 42 1.02 -11.43 -6.10
CA LEU A 42 2.14 -11.96 -5.34
C LEU A 42 3.25 -12.36 -6.31
N GLY A 43 4.51 -12.25 -5.90
CA GLY A 43 5.64 -12.61 -6.75
C GLY A 43 6.97 -12.48 -6.04
N GLU A 44 8.04 -12.35 -6.83
CA GLU A 44 9.39 -12.17 -6.31
C GLU A 44 10.15 -11.08 -7.08
N LEU A 45 10.96 -10.29 -6.38
CA LEU A 45 11.78 -9.21 -6.92
C LEU A 45 13.28 -9.45 -6.70
N PRO A 46 14.16 -9.02 -7.62
CA PRO A 46 15.59 -9.11 -7.39
C PRO A 46 15.97 -8.26 -6.17
N ALA A 47 16.88 -8.73 -5.32
CA ALA A 47 17.28 -7.98 -4.11
C ALA A 47 17.82 -6.57 -4.45
N ALA A 48 18.41 -6.41 -5.64
CA ALA A 48 18.85 -5.12 -6.18
C ALA A 48 17.75 -4.06 -6.30
N TRP A 49 16.46 -4.44 -6.32
CA TRP A 49 15.34 -3.49 -6.31
C TRP A 49 15.20 -2.72 -4.99
N LEU A 50 15.73 -3.26 -3.89
CA LEU A 50 15.72 -2.61 -2.57
C LEU A 50 16.90 -1.66 -2.37
N HIS A 51 17.98 -1.82 -3.13
CA HIS A 51 19.19 -1.03 -2.96
C HIS A 51 19.22 0.14 -3.95
N ALA A 52 19.52 1.34 -3.44
CA ALA A 52 19.95 2.43 -4.30
C ALA A 52 21.32 2.05 -4.86
N GLN A 53 21.46 1.91 -6.19
CA GLN A 53 22.79 1.82 -6.80
C GLN A 53 23.48 3.18 -6.63
N ALA A 54 24.19 3.36 -5.54
CA ALA A 54 25.25 4.37 -5.48
C ALA A 54 26.40 3.87 -6.37
N ARG A 55 26.27 4.02 -7.68
CA ARG A 55 27.45 4.06 -8.56
C ARG A 55 28.05 5.45 -8.44
N GLY A 56 28.66 5.72 -7.29
CA GLY A 56 29.71 6.71 -7.18
C GLY A 56 30.98 6.06 -7.71
N THR A 57 31.57 6.67 -8.72
CA THR A 57 32.91 6.35 -9.22
C THR A 57 33.88 6.18 -8.07
N ALA A 58 34.72 5.13 -8.14
CA ALA A 58 35.86 4.94 -7.26
C ALA A 58 36.67 6.24 -7.13
N GLY A 59 36.94 6.66 -5.90
CA GLY A 59 37.68 7.87 -5.59
C GLY A 59 37.70 8.13 -4.09
N ASP A 60 38.70 7.54 -3.44
CA ASP A 60 39.30 7.89 -2.17
C ASP A 60 38.54 7.76 -0.83
N ALA A 61 39.32 7.22 0.11
CA ALA A 61 39.01 6.92 1.48
C ALA A 61 38.76 8.19 2.31
N GLY A 62 37.87 8.11 3.30
CA GLY A 62 37.78 9.13 4.33
C GLY A 62 36.53 9.06 5.20
N THR A 63 36.67 8.39 6.35
CA THR A 63 36.07 8.71 7.66
C THR A 63 34.57 9.03 7.77
N ALA A 64 33.88 8.13 8.47
CA ALA A 64 32.53 8.29 9.00
C ALA A 64 32.36 9.52 9.92
N VAL A 65 31.22 10.20 9.82
CA VAL A 65 30.64 11.01 10.90
C VAL A 65 29.14 10.76 10.98
N MET A 66 28.71 10.37 12.17
CA MET A 66 27.32 10.28 12.61
C MET A 66 26.72 11.67 12.81
N ALA A 67 25.52 11.91 12.30
CA ALA A 67 24.65 12.97 12.81
C ALA A 67 23.17 12.64 12.56
N GLY A 68 22.46 12.31 13.63
CA GLY A 68 21.00 12.39 13.65
C GLY A 68 20.54 13.82 13.89
N THR A 69 19.27 14.10 13.60
CA THR A 69 18.31 14.79 14.51
C THR A 69 17.09 15.32 13.73
N VAL A 70 15.92 14.82 14.14
CA VAL A 70 14.64 15.48 14.44
C VAL A 70 14.28 16.79 13.70
N CYS A 71 13.14 16.80 13.02
CA CYS A 71 12.43 18.02 12.64
C CYS A 71 11.28 18.31 13.64
N THR A 72 11.39 19.40 14.38
CA THR A 72 10.26 20.06 15.04
C THR A 72 9.67 21.15 14.16
N THR A 73 8.35 21.20 14.12
CA THR A 73 7.49 22.22 13.51
C THR A 73 7.55 23.57 14.22
N ALA A 74 7.45 24.69 13.47
CA ALA A 74 6.80 25.92 13.94
C ALA A 74 6.41 26.84 12.78
N ALA A 75 5.28 27.54 12.97
CA ALA A 75 4.59 28.39 12.02
C ALA A 75 4.77 29.89 12.31
N ALA A 76 4.51 30.70 11.27
CA ALA A 76 3.91 32.05 11.24
C ALA A 76 4.52 33.23 12.03
N GLY A 77 4.62 34.39 11.36
CA GLY A 77 4.64 35.71 12.01
C GLY A 77 5.30 36.81 11.19
N ALA A 78 4.55 37.86 10.88
CA ALA A 78 4.88 38.96 9.98
C ALA A 78 5.43 40.22 10.71
N ALA A 79 5.94 41.14 9.86
CA ALA A 79 6.04 42.61 10.00
C ALA A 79 7.35 43.26 10.51
N GLY A 80 7.85 44.23 9.73
CA GLY A 80 8.26 45.53 10.30
C GLY A 80 9.65 46.14 9.99
N VAL A 81 9.82 46.69 8.77
CA VAL A 81 10.48 47.97 8.36
C VAL A 81 11.91 48.38 8.82
N ALA A 82 12.68 48.82 7.80
CA ALA A 82 13.59 49.99 7.72
C ALA A 82 15.12 49.86 7.95
N GLY A 83 15.87 50.08 6.86
CA GLY A 83 16.98 51.05 6.81
C GLY A 83 18.41 50.50 6.75
N GLY A 84 19.13 50.78 5.66
CA GLY A 84 20.61 50.74 5.65
C GLY A 84 21.25 50.33 4.33
N THR A 85 21.62 51.32 3.53
CA THR A 85 22.45 51.21 2.31
C THR A 85 23.89 50.86 2.63
N GLY A 86 24.50 49.93 1.89
CA GLY A 86 25.93 49.64 1.96
C GLY A 86 26.33 48.48 1.05
N ALA A 87 26.81 48.81 -0.15
CA ALA A 87 27.39 47.87 -1.09
C ALA A 87 28.78 47.40 -0.62
N ALA A 88 29.03 46.09 -0.66
CA ALA A 88 30.25 45.48 -1.20
C ALA A 88 30.29 43.95 -0.92
N SER A 89 30.76 43.22 -1.93
CA SER A 89 31.38 41.90 -1.83
C SER A 89 30.43 40.71 -1.61
N GLY A 90 30.05 40.08 -2.72
CA GLY A 90 29.28 38.85 -2.72
C GLY A 90 30.03 37.67 -2.10
N PRO A 91 29.34 36.79 -1.34
CA PRO A 91 29.77 35.43 -1.16
C PRO A 91 29.24 34.59 -2.33
N GLY A 92 30.08 33.67 -2.79
CA GLY A 92 29.76 32.74 -3.85
C GLY A 92 28.43 32.04 -3.59
N ALA A 93 27.68 31.86 -4.66
CA ALA A 93 26.58 30.91 -4.70
C ALA A 93 27.17 29.50 -4.48
N GLU A 94 27.36 29.12 -3.22
CA GLU A 94 27.32 27.72 -2.82
C GLU A 94 25.88 27.29 -3.02
N GLY A 95 25.59 26.90 -4.26
CA GLY A 95 24.43 26.08 -4.55
C GLY A 95 24.52 24.89 -3.61
N THR A 96 23.60 24.81 -2.67
CA THR A 96 23.21 23.56 -2.03
C THR A 96 22.82 22.62 -3.16
N ALA A 97 23.80 21.92 -3.72
CA ALA A 97 23.60 20.71 -4.47
C ALA A 97 23.02 19.72 -3.46
N GLY A 98 21.70 19.83 -3.23
CA GLY A 98 20.96 18.80 -2.54
C GLY A 98 21.31 17.51 -3.26
N SER A 99 22.01 16.61 -2.55
CA SER A 99 22.39 15.32 -3.10
C SER A 99 21.14 14.71 -3.71
N ALA A 100 21.08 14.62 -5.04
CA ALA A 100 19.95 14.03 -5.72
C ALA A 100 19.87 12.60 -5.20
N GLN A 101 18.90 12.32 -4.31
CA GLN A 101 18.74 10.98 -3.77
C GLN A 101 18.55 10.05 -4.95
N VAL A 102 19.49 9.13 -5.14
CA VAL A 102 19.36 8.09 -6.15
C VAL A 102 18.21 7.21 -5.71
N LEU A 103 17.05 7.44 -6.32
CA LEU A 103 15.87 6.62 -6.10
C LEU A 103 16.22 5.16 -6.39
N THR A 104 15.75 4.24 -5.55
CA THR A 104 15.85 2.82 -5.84
C THR A 104 15.15 2.51 -7.17
N PRO A 105 15.51 1.42 -7.87
CA PRO A 105 14.77 0.99 -9.06
C PRO A 105 13.25 0.93 -8.82
N ALA A 106 12.85 0.45 -7.64
CA ALA A 106 11.48 0.41 -7.18
C ALA A 106 10.83 1.80 -7.05
N ALA A 107 11.51 2.76 -6.43
CA ALA A 107 10.97 4.11 -6.25
C ALA A 107 10.86 4.87 -7.59
N ARG A 108 11.81 4.68 -8.52
CA ARG A 108 11.69 5.22 -9.89
C ARG A 108 10.52 4.61 -10.64
N TRP A 109 10.34 3.30 -10.50
CA TRP A 109 9.21 2.59 -11.09
C TRP A 109 7.89 3.10 -10.51
N ALA A 110 7.78 3.25 -9.19
CA ALA A 110 6.59 3.78 -8.52
C ALA A 110 6.25 5.21 -9.00
N ALA A 111 7.25 6.07 -9.11
CA ALA A 111 7.08 7.44 -9.59
C ALA A 111 6.55 7.52 -11.03
N ARG A 112 6.95 6.57 -11.89
CA ARG A 112 6.43 6.49 -13.27
C ARG A 112 4.96 6.11 -13.34
N LEU A 113 4.43 5.43 -12.33
CA LEU A 113 3.04 4.96 -12.29
C LEU A 113 2.12 5.89 -11.55
N ALA A 114 2.68 6.70 -10.65
CA ALA A 114 1.92 7.69 -9.92
C ALA A 114 1.16 8.56 -10.94
N GLY A 115 -0.16 8.57 -10.84
CA GLY A 115 -0.98 9.32 -11.78
C GLY A 115 -1.27 8.63 -13.12
N LEU A 116 -0.93 7.35 -13.34
CA LEU A 116 -1.34 6.61 -14.54
C LEU A 116 -2.56 5.73 -14.29
N LEU A 117 -2.54 5.00 -13.18
CA LEU A 117 -3.58 4.04 -12.82
C LEU A 117 -4.78 4.75 -12.20
N PRO A 118 -6.02 4.58 -12.70
CA PRO A 118 -7.21 5.15 -12.07
C PRO A 118 -7.52 4.47 -10.74
N ALA A 119 -8.16 5.17 -9.82
CA ALA A 119 -8.74 4.62 -8.61
C ALA A 119 -9.81 3.60 -9.01
N VAL A 120 -10.00 2.59 -8.16
CA VAL A 120 -10.95 1.52 -8.41
C VAL A 120 -11.94 1.50 -7.27
N THR A 121 -13.22 1.55 -7.62
CA THR A 121 -14.32 1.37 -6.66
C THR A 121 -15.01 0.05 -6.98
N LEU A 122 -15.14 -0.81 -5.99
CA LEU A 122 -15.75 -2.13 -6.13
C LEU A 122 -17.02 -2.21 -5.28
N ASP A 123 -18.05 -2.85 -5.81
CA ASP A 123 -19.18 -3.31 -5.00
C ASP A 123 -18.70 -4.37 -4.00
N THR A 124 -19.38 -4.43 -2.86
CA THR A 124 -19.14 -5.44 -1.82
C THR A 124 -20.30 -6.43 -1.77
N ASP A 125 -19.97 -7.70 -1.54
CA ASP A 125 -20.93 -8.80 -1.41
C ASP A 125 -20.87 -9.40 0.01
N GLY A 126 -20.91 -8.53 1.01
CA GLY A 126 -20.94 -8.95 2.42
C GLY A 126 -19.69 -9.72 2.86
N ILE A 127 -19.86 -10.55 3.91
CA ILE A 127 -18.75 -11.23 4.58
C ILE A 127 -18.70 -12.72 4.22
N GLY A 128 -17.51 -13.22 3.92
CA GLY A 128 -17.19 -14.62 3.78
C GLY A 128 -16.25 -15.11 4.88
N HIS A 129 -16.14 -16.43 5.02
CA HIS A 129 -15.17 -17.08 5.88
C HIS A 129 -14.46 -18.22 5.16
N SER A 130 -13.24 -18.54 5.58
CA SER A 130 -12.40 -19.55 4.95
C SER A 130 -11.55 -20.28 6.00
N PRO A 131 -11.16 -21.55 5.78
CA PRO A 131 -10.22 -22.23 6.67
C PRO A 131 -8.77 -21.75 6.51
N HIS A 132 -8.46 -20.89 5.54
CA HIS A 132 -7.10 -20.38 5.36
C HIS A 132 -6.75 -19.30 6.38
N HIS A 133 -5.58 -19.43 7.00
CA HIS A 133 -5.08 -18.53 8.05
C HIS A 133 -5.20 -17.04 7.70
N PHE A 134 -4.83 -16.65 6.48
CA PHE A 134 -4.88 -15.25 6.01
C PHE A 134 -6.26 -14.79 5.50
N ARG A 135 -7.31 -15.63 5.62
CA ARG A 135 -8.65 -15.36 5.06
C ARG A 135 -9.77 -15.90 5.96
N VAL A 136 -9.57 -15.92 7.28
CA VAL A 136 -10.56 -16.44 8.24
C VAL A 136 -11.89 -15.73 8.10
N PHE A 137 -11.85 -14.38 8.12
CA PHE A 137 -12.97 -13.51 7.73
C PHE A 137 -12.51 -12.54 6.68
N HIS A 138 -13.36 -12.30 5.71
CA HIS A 138 -13.05 -11.38 4.64
C HIS A 138 -14.31 -10.73 4.10
N LEU A 139 -14.20 -9.45 3.77
CA LEU A 139 -15.17 -8.75 2.94
C LEU A 139 -15.03 -9.30 1.51
N ARG A 140 -16.12 -9.83 0.95
CA ARG A 140 -16.17 -10.22 -0.46
C ARG A 140 -16.35 -8.98 -1.31
N LEU A 141 -15.59 -8.90 -2.40
CA LEU A 141 -15.71 -7.85 -3.39
C LEU A 141 -16.37 -8.45 -4.63
N ALA A 142 -17.29 -7.71 -5.23
CA ALA A 142 -18.10 -8.12 -6.36
C ALA A 142 -17.81 -7.20 -7.56
N PRO A 143 -16.60 -7.28 -8.16
CA PRO A 143 -16.24 -6.42 -9.27
C PRO A 143 -17.19 -6.64 -10.46
N SER A 144 -17.58 -5.57 -11.14
CA SER A 144 -18.26 -5.65 -12.44
C SER A 144 -17.37 -6.31 -13.50
N ALA A 145 -17.93 -6.67 -14.66
CA ALA A 145 -17.12 -7.21 -15.77
C ALA A 145 -16.00 -6.26 -16.21
N ARG A 146 -16.28 -4.94 -16.19
CA ARG A 146 -15.31 -3.89 -16.50
C ARG A 146 -14.20 -3.80 -15.44
N GLU A 147 -14.56 -3.85 -14.16
CA GLU A 147 -13.58 -3.85 -13.07
C GLU A 147 -12.71 -5.10 -13.11
N ARG A 148 -13.29 -6.28 -13.37
CA ARG A 148 -12.52 -7.52 -13.55
C ARG A 148 -11.50 -7.40 -14.67
N ALA A 149 -11.89 -6.85 -15.83
CA ALA A 149 -10.97 -6.62 -16.93
C ALA A 149 -9.84 -5.62 -16.56
N THR A 150 -10.18 -4.58 -15.81
CA THR A 150 -9.19 -3.60 -15.30
C THR A 150 -8.18 -4.25 -14.36
N LEU A 151 -8.65 -4.99 -13.35
CA LEU A 151 -7.80 -5.70 -12.40
C LEU A 151 -6.93 -6.76 -13.11
N ALA A 152 -7.49 -7.49 -14.08
CA ALA A 152 -6.74 -8.46 -14.89
C ALA A 152 -5.63 -7.77 -15.70
N ALA A 153 -5.92 -6.62 -16.31
CA ALA A 153 -4.92 -5.84 -17.04
C ALA A 153 -3.80 -5.36 -16.11
N TRP A 154 -4.13 -4.86 -14.91
CA TRP A 154 -3.14 -4.45 -13.92
C TRP A 154 -2.28 -5.61 -13.43
N ARG A 155 -2.88 -6.78 -13.21
CA ARG A 155 -2.15 -8.01 -12.85
C ARG A 155 -1.21 -8.45 -13.96
N GLY A 156 -1.69 -8.48 -15.20
CA GLY A 156 -0.86 -8.81 -16.37
C GLY A 156 0.30 -7.82 -16.56
N TRP A 157 0.04 -6.54 -16.30
CA TRP A 157 1.06 -5.50 -16.36
C TRP A 157 2.09 -5.61 -15.23
N LEU A 158 1.65 -5.82 -13.98
CA LEU A 158 2.54 -6.09 -12.84
C LEU A 158 3.38 -7.34 -13.09
N TRP A 159 2.75 -8.39 -13.61
CA TRP A 159 3.44 -9.61 -14.01
C TRP A 159 4.51 -9.35 -15.06
N ALA A 160 4.18 -8.63 -16.13
CA ALA A 160 5.15 -8.26 -17.16
C ALA A 160 6.31 -7.43 -16.59
N ALA A 161 6.03 -6.50 -15.67
CA ALA A 161 7.06 -5.73 -14.98
C ALA A 161 7.97 -6.63 -14.11
N LEU A 162 7.39 -7.56 -13.36
CA LEU A 162 8.12 -8.54 -12.54
C LEU A 162 8.95 -9.51 -13.39
N MET A 163 8.41 -9.98 -14.52
CA MET A 163 9.10 -10.89 -15.45
C MET A 163 10.19 -10.19 -16.26
N SER A 164 10.00 -8.92 -16.65
CA SER A 164 11.06 -8.12 -17.29
C SER A 164 12.27 -7.90 -16.39
N ALA A 165 12.12 -8.13 -15.08
CA ALA A 165 13.18 -8.07 -14.08
C ALA A 165 13.88 -9.44 -13.83
N ARG A 166 13.61 -10.49 -14.62
CA ARG A 166 14.13 -11.86 -14.43
C ARG A 166 14.64 -12.56 -15.70
N GLU A 167 15.80 -13.23 -15.56
CA GLU A 167 16.11 -14.54 -16.16
C GLU A 167 15.19 -15.62 -15.53
N PRO A 168 14.80 -16.68 -16.25
CA PRO A 168 13.56 -17.42 -16.03
C PRO A 168 13.65 -18.32 -14.79
N LEU A 169 12.57 -18.36 -13.97
CA LEU A 169 12.08 -19.52 -13.20
C LEU A 169 10.96 -19.11 -12.21
N PRO A 170 10.14 -20.07 -11.79
CA PRO A 170 8.68 -20.02 -11.90
C PRO A 170 8.11 -19.09 -10.85
N ALA A 171 7.20 -18.21 -11.23
CA ALA A 171 6.43 -17.47 -10.26
C ALA A 171 5.00 -17.99 -10.29
N VAL A 172 4.59 -18.51 -9.14
CA VAL A 172 3.39 -18.12 -8.39
C VAL A 172 2.13 -17.89 -9.22
N ASP A 173 1.06 -18.53 -8.80
CA ASP A 173 -0.31 -18.55 -9.30
C ASP A 173 -0.95 -17.15 -9.56
N VAL A 174 -0.40 -16.41 -10.53
CA VAL A 174 -0.85 -15.08 -10.94
C VAL A 174 -2.06 -15.16 -11.87
N LEU A 175 -2.44 -16.38 -12.24
CA LEU A 175 -3.60 -16.69 -13.05
C LEU A 175 -4.51 -17.69 -12.34
N ASP A 176 -4.86 -17.47 -11.07
CA ASP A 176 -6.09 -18.09 -10.55
C ASP A 176 -7.26 -17.45 -11.31
N PRO A 177 -7.89 -18.15 -12.28
CA PRO A 177 -8.99 -17.59 -13.07
C PRO A 177 -10.22 -17.30 -12.20
N GLY A 178 -10.24 -17.82 -10.96
CA GLY A 178 -11.27 -17.55 -9.98
C GLY A 178 -11.02 -16.33 -9.10
N PHE A 179 -9.81 -15.71 -9.10
CA PHE A 179 -9.31 -14.72 -8.12
C PHE A 179 -10.48 -13.97 -7.46
N PRO A 180 -11.00 -14.45 -6.31
CA PRO A 180 -12.14 -13.81 -5.69
C PRO A 180 -11.58 -12.64 -4.90
N PRO A 181 -11.70 -11.39 -5.40
CA PRO A 181 -11.13 -10.25 -4.71
C PRO A 181 -11.79 -10.14 -3.34
N HIS A 182 -10.95 -9.97 -2.33
CA HIS A 182 -11.40 -9.88 -0.96
C HIS A 182 -10.47 -8.98 -0.16
N LEU A 183 -11.00 -8.45 0.93
CA LEU A 183 -10.24 -7.76 1.96
C LEU A 183 -10.39 -8.53 3.26
N SER A 184 -9.29 -9.05 3.79
CA SER A 184 -9.30 -9.81 5.04
C SER A 184 -9.56 -8.89 6.23
N LEU A 185 -10.31 -9.39 7.22
CA LEU A 185 -10.68 -8.68 8.43
C LEU A 185 -10.05 -9.27 9.70
N ALA A 186 -9.63 -10.54 9.65
CA ALA A 186 -8.91 -11.22 10.71
C ALA A 186 -8.08 -12.37 10.15
N TYR A 187 -6.95 -12.67 10.81
CA TYR A 187 -6.12 -13.85 10.57
C TYR A 187 -6.14 -14.78 11.79
N GLY A 188 -6.01 -16.08 11.57
CA GLY A 188 -6.00 -17.09 12.64
C GLY A 188 -6.42 -18.48 12.17
N ASP A 189 -6.51 -19.42 13.11
CA ASP A 189 -6.90 -20.81 12.81
C ASP A 189 -8.00 -21.24 13.77
N TRP A 190 -9.27 -21.03 13.38
CA TRP A 190 -10.42 -21.33 14.24
C TRP A 190 -11.30 -22.43 13.63
N PRO A 191 -12.03 -23.21 14.44
CA PRO A 191 -13.00 -24.17 13.95
C PRO A 191 -14.10 -23.53 13.09
N GLU A 192 -14.66 -24.29 12.16
CA GLU A 192 -15.65 -23.78 11.20
C GLU A 192 -16.87 -23.13 11.86
N ALA A 193 -17.46 -23.78 12.86
CA ALA A 193 -18.61 -23.25 13.58
C ALA A 193 -18.32 -21.88 14.21
N GLN A 194 -17.12 -21.71 14.78
CA GLN A 194 -16.68 -20.43 15.34
C GLN A 194 -16.50 -19.39 14.23
N ARG A 195 -15.89 -19.75 13.09
CA ARG A 195 -15.75 -18.82 11.96
C ARG A 195 -17.11 -18.35 11.43
N ALA A 196 -18.04 -19.27 11.20
CA ALA A 196 -19.37 -18.94 10.70
C ALA A 196 -20.14 -18.01 11.66
N ALA A 197 -20.13 -18.32 12.96
CA ALA A 197 -20.78 -17.49 13.98
C ALA A 197 -20.20 -16.07 14.05
N GLN A 198 -18.87 -15.96 14.00
CA GLN A 198 -18.21 -14.66 14.05
C GLN A 198 -18.41 -13.85 12.77
N ALA A 199 -18.43 -14.49 11.60
CA ALA A 199 -18.76 -13.81 10.36
C ALA A 199 -20.16 -13.15 10.44
N MET A 200 -21.16 -13.86 10.94
CA MET A 200 -22.51 -13.30 11.14
C MET A 200 -22.52 -12.11 12.12
N ARG A 201 -21.70 -12.16 13.17
CA ARG A 201 -21.58 -11.06 14.15
C ARG A 201 -20.91 -9.82 13.57
N VAL A 202 -19.91 -9.99 12.71
CA VAL A 202 -19.16 -8.88 12.09
C VAL A 202 -19.91 -8.24 10.92
N ALA A 203 -20.70 -9.01 10.18
CA ALA A 203 -21.49 -8.54 9.03
C ALA A 203 -22.20 -7.18 9.25
N PRO A 204 -22.98 -6.95 10.33
CA PRO A 204 -23.69 -5.70 10.55
C PRO A 204 -22.79 -4.49 10.84
N MET A 205 -21.50 -4.68 11.13
CA MET A 205 -20.54 -3.60 11.38
C MET A 205 -19.98 -3.00 10.07
N LEU A 206 -20.04 -3.75 8.97
CA LEU A 206 -19.43 -3.39 7.69
C LEU A 206 -20.04 -2.14 7.03
N PRO A 207 -21.37 -1.93 7.00
CA PRO A 207 -21.95 -0.75 6.37
C PRO A 207 -21.40 0.58 6.92
N ALA A 208 -21.17 0.67 8.23
CA ALA A 208 -20.58 1.86 8.85
C ALA A 208 -19.12 2.09 8.40
N CYS A 209 -18.37 1.00 8.15
CA CYS A 209 -17.00 1.06 7.65
C CYS A 209 -16.95 1.51 6.18
N LEU A 210 -17.92 1.06 5.38
CA LEU A 210 -18.00 1.31 3.94
C LEU A 210 -18.70 2.61 3.58
N ALA A 211 -19.48 3.20 4.48
CA ALA A 211 -20.19 4.44 4.21
C ALA A 211 -19.22 5.53 3.70
N ALA A 212 -19.52 6.09 2.54
CA ALA A 212 -18.69 7.15 1.98
C ALA A 212 -18.66 8.36 2.95
N GLY A 213 -17.52 9.05 3.00
CA GLY A 213 -17.46 10.34 3.70
C GLY A 213 -18.39 11.36 3.05
N ALA A 214 -18.76 12.43 3.74
CA ALA A 214 -19.67 13.48 3.28
C ALA A 214 -19.22 14.28 2.03
N GLY A 215 -18.29 13.76 1.22
CA GLY A 215 -17.71 14.41 0.04
C GLY A 215 -17.59 13.52 -1.21
N SER A 216 -18.11 12.29 -1.24
CA SER A 216 -18.05 11.45 -2.45
C SER A 216 -19.13 11.85 -3.46
N HIS A 217 -18.76 12.65 -4.46
CA HIS A 217 -19.55 12.79 -5.67
C HIS A 217 -19.46 11.49 -6.49
N GLY A 218 -20.62 10.89 -6.80
CA GLY A 218 -20.73 9.80 -7.77
C GLY A 218 -21.06 8.43 -7.19
N ALA A 219 -22.14 8.31 -6.41
CA ALA A 219 -22.86 7.05 -6.34
C ALA A 219 -23.84 7.01 -7.52
N GLY A 220 -23.40 6.45 -8.66
CA GLY A 220 -24.30 6.16 -9.77
C GLY A 220 -25.37 5.14 -9.33
N GLU A 221 -26.61 5.37 -9.74
CA GLU A 221 -27.72 4.42 -9.60
C GLU A 221 -27.31 3.06 -10.18
N GLY A 222 -27.03 2.08 -9.32
CA GLY A 222 -26.57 0.77 -9.76
C GLY A 222 -25.99 -0.14 -8.68
N SER A 223 -25.71 0.36 -7.47
CA SER A 223 -25.16 -0.49 -6.40
C SER A 223 -26.17 -1.57 -6.00
N ARG A 224 -25.85 -2.81 -6.37
CA ARG A 224 -26.63 -4.02 -6.03
C ARG A 224 -26.04 -4.76 -4.82
N GLY A 225 -25.00 -4.21 -4.18
CA GLY A 225 -24.24 -4.84 -3.09
C GLY A 225 -24.25 -4.02 -1.80
N ASN A 226 -23.82 -4.62 -0.69
CA ASN A 226 -23.88 -4.12 0.69
C ASN A 226 -22.93 -2.92 0.99
N GLY A 227 -22.62 -2.08 0.00
CA GLY A 227 -21.73 -0.93 0.06
C GLY A 227 -20.67 -0.93 -1.03
N LEU A 228 -20.04 0.23 -1.25
CA LEU A 228 -18.92 0.43 -2.18
C LEU A 228 -17.61 0.57 -1.40
N LEU A 229 -16.51 0.05 -1.94
CA LEU A 229 -15.16 0.24 -1.39
C LEU A 229 -14.25 0.84 -2.46
N GLN A 230 -13.73 2.04 -2.20
CA GLN A 230 -12.79 2.73 -3.08
C GLN A 230 -11.35 2.40 -2.67
N PHE A 231 -10.49 2.19 -3.65
CA PHE A 231 -9.05 2.01 -3.51
C PHE A 231 -8.32 3.12 -4.26
N ASP A 232 -7.41 3.82 -3.57
CA ASP A 232 -6.69 4.99 -4.11
C ASP A 232 -5.16 4.83 -4.08
N THR A 233 -4.65 3.71 -3.57
CA THR A 233 -3.22 3.50 -3.42
C THR A 233 -2.85 2.07 -3.78
N LEU A 234 -1.84 1.91 -4.63
CA LEU A 234 -1.15 0.64 -4.85
C LEU A 234 0.16 0.62 -4.03
N LEU A 235 0.32 -0.37 -3.17
CA LEU A 235 1.46 -0.56 -2.28
C LEU A 235 2.22 -1.84 -2.67
N GLY A 236 3.52 -1.73 -2.89
CA GLY A 236 4.42 -2.87 -3.06
C GLY A 236 5.23 -3.09 -1.78
N ILE A 237 5.23 -4.30 -1.25
CA ILE A 237 5.96 -4.67 -0.03
C ILE A 237 6.76 -5.97 -0.20
N CYS A 238 7.80 -6.15 0.61
CA CYS A 238 8.49 -7.42 0.83
C CYS A 238 8.73 -7.63 2.34
N PRO A 239 8.97 -8.87 2.80
CA PRO A 239 9.35 -9.08 4.19
C PRO A 239 10.71 -8.45 4.49
N ARG A 240 10.89 -7.97 5.71
CA ARG A 240 12.20 -7.59 6.25
C ARG A 240 13.07 -8.83 6.42
N PRO A 241 14.41 -8.69 6.40
CA PRO A 241 15.31 -9.79 6.75
C PRO A 241 14.94 -10.41 8.10
N GLY A 242 14.74 -11.72 8.13
CA GLY A 242 14.38 -12.47 9.33
C GLY A 242 12.87 -12.56 9.64
N ALA A 243 12.01 -11.87 8.90
CA ALA A 243 10.56 -12.04 9.03
C ALA A 243 10.11 -13.38 8.41
N GLN A 244 9.22 -14.09 9.10
CA GLN A 244 8.66 -15.36 8.61
C GLN A 244 7.50 -15.15 7.63
N ASP A 245 6.72 -14.08 7.83
CA ASP A 245 5.60 -13.70 6.98
C ASP A 245 5.47 -12.18 6.85
N MET A 246 4.41 -11.73 6.17
CA MET A 246 4.03 -10.32 6.05
C MET A 246 2.70 -10.04 6.75
N ALA A 247 2.40 -10.72 7.85
CA ALA A 247 1.16 -10.48 8.59
C ALA A 247 1.20 -9.16 9.38
N ARG A 248 2.36 -8.72 9.89
CA ARG A 248 2.46 -7.51 10.72
C ARG A 248 3.19 -6.39 10.00
N VAL A 249 2.67 -5.16 10.09
CA VAL A 249 3.25 -3.97 9.43
C VAL A 249 4.74 -3.78 9.74
N ALA A 250 5.15 -4.09 10.97
CA ALA A 250 6.55 -3.97 11.40
C ALA A 250 7.51 -4.87 10.62
N ASP A 251 7.01 -5.98 10.08
CA ASP A 251 7.79 -7.01 9.39
C ASP A 251 7.97 -6.70 7.90
N TRP A 252 7.47 -5.55 7.42
CA TRP A 252 7.51 -5.19 6.01
C TRP A 252 8.57 -4.14 5.70
N HIS A 253 9.12 -4.25 4.51
CA HIS A 253 9.80 -3.18 3.82
C HIS A 253 8.92 -2.69 2.66
N VAL A 254 8.63 -1.39 2.63
CA VAL A 254 7.84 -0.78 1.55
C VAL A 254 8.76 -0.54 0.35
N ILE A 255 8.44 -1.21 -0.75
CA ILE A 255 9.18 -1.13 -2.01
C ILE A 255 8.67 0.04 -2.85
N ALA A 256 7.35 0.21 -2.87
CA ALA A 256 6.67 1.22 -3.67
C ALA A 256 5.37 1.65 -3.01
N ARG A 257 5.03 2.94 -3.12
CA ARG A 257 3.70 3.47 -2.81
C ARG A 257 3.28 4.37 -3.97
N VAL A 258 2.18 4.01 -4.63
CA VAL A 258 1.72 4.65 -5.87
C VAL A 258 0.30 5.17 -5.64
N PRO A 259 0.11 6.50 -5.56
CA PRO A 259 -1.21 7.11 -5.58
C PRO A 259 -1.90 6.85 -6.93
N LEU A 260 -3.14 6.39 -6.87
CA LEU A 260 -4.02 6.20 -8.02
C LEU A 260 -4.72 7.52 -8.35
N ARG A 261 -5.02 7.75 -9.62
CA ARG A 261 -5.77 8.94 -10.05
C ARG A 261 -7.21 8.85 -9.59
N PRO A 262 -7.82 9.92 -9.07
CA PRO A 262 -9.26 9.98 -8.82
C PRO A 262 -10.09 9.62 -10.07
#